data_AF-A0A348MJV5-F1
#
_entry.id   AF-A0A348MJV5-F1
#
_cell.length_a   1.000
_cell.length_b   1.000
_cell.length_c   1.000
_cell.angle_alpha   90.00
_cell.angle_beta   90.00
_cell.angle_gamma   90.00
#
_symmetry.space_group_name_H-M   'P 1'
#
loop_
_entity.id
_entity.type
_entity.pdbx_description
1 polymer ?
#
loop_
_entity_poly.entity_id
_entity_poly.type
_entity_poly.pdbx_seq_one_letter_code
_entity_poly.pdbx_strand_id
1 'polypeptide(L)'
;MESIKRNLLSSFIWIGFLIFILFPSSIFGEEIKPIFSFKEEYGYLKIVSDYQLVSERAGFPQIPVIRKLSVGKLFKVQVLKEESIKLYKKLIPIPKPVSKNEKFKIELNSDERVYNSKDKIIGKDFSFKNGVLEIYPFDYIPSENILIVKRMDVLYETEKYDKSLNRKVLIIFDSIFRTDTLSLKNFYLVRGYQPKFVEKSNIGTTSTDIKNFIKSEYSSNPFSFLLLLGNSSMIPLEYG
;
A
#
# COMPACT_ATOMS: atom_id res chain seq x y z
N MET A 1 -24.12 -54.99 -8.84
CA MET A 1 -24.07 -53.62 -9.41
C MET A 1 -24.21 -52.51 -8.35
N GLU A 2 -24.90 -52.76 -7.22
CA GLU A 2 -25.06 -51.77 -6.14
C GLU A 2 -23.80 -51.50 -5.31
N SER A 3 -22.91 -52.49 -5.10
CA SER A 3 -21.67 -52.28 -4.33
C SER A 3 -20.68 -51.33 -5.02
N ILE A 4 -20.64 -51.36 -6.36
CA ILE A 4 -19.78 -50.48 -7.17
C ILE A 4 -20.27 -49.02 -7.07
N LYS A 5 -21.60 -48.79 -7.10
CA LYS A 5 -22.20 -47.46 -6.91
C LYS A 5 -21.94 -46.90 -5.50
N ARG A 6 -21.99 -47.75 -4.47
CA ARG A 6 -21.69 -47.37 -3.08
C ARG A 6 -20.23 -46.96 -2.88
N ASN A 7 -19.29 -47.69 -3.48
CA ASN A 7 -17.87 -47.36 -3.41
C ASN A 7 -17.53 -46.06 -4.16
N LEU A 8 -18.16 -45.82 -5.32
CA LEU A 8 -18.00 -44.56 -6.06
C LEU A 8 -18.52 -43.35 -5.28
N LEU A 9 -19.67 -43.48 -4.62
CA LEU A 9 -20.24 -42.39 -3.81
C LEU A 9 -19.38 -42.08 -2.58
N SER A 10 -18.88 -43.13 -1.91
CA SER A 10 -17.91 -43.01 -0.80
C SER A 10 -16.64 -42.27 -1.24
N SER A 11 -16.05 -42.67 -2.37
CA SER A 11 -14.85 -42.02 -2.90
C SER A 11 -15.09 -40.55 -3.26
N PHE A 12 -16.26 -40.20 -3.81
CA PHE A 12 -16.62 -38.80 -4.09
C PHE A 12 -16.74 -37.96 -2.82
N ILE A 13 -17.31 -38.51 -1.74
CA ILE A 13 -17.43 -37.82 -0.45
C ILE A 13 -16.05 -37.62 0.19
N TRP A 14 -15.19 -38.64 0.16
CA TRP A 14 -13.83 -38.54 0.70
C TRP A 14 -12.93 -37.60 -0.12
N ILE A 15 -13.06 -37.58 -1.45
CA ILE A 15 -12.37 -36.62 -2.32
C ILE A 15 -12.88 -35.20 -2.06
N GLY A 16 -14.20 -35.01 -1.90
CA GLY A 16 -14.79 -33.72 -1.54
C GLY A 16 -14.33 -33.21 -0.17
N PHE A 17 -14.20 -34.10 0.81
CA PHE A 17 -13.67 -33.77 2.15
C PHE A 17 -12.18 -33.42 2.12
N LEU A 18 -11.38 -34.16 1.33
CA LEU A 18 -9.96 -33.86 1.10
C LEU A 18 -9.76 -32.50 0.41
N ILE A 19 -10.61 -32.17 -0.57
CA ILE A 19 -10.59 -30.86 -1.24
C ILE A 19 -10.92 -29.74 -0.25
N PHE A 20 -11.85 -29.96 0.70
CA PHE A 20 -12.19 -28.99 1.74
C PHE A 20 -11.05 -28.74 2.75
N ILE A 21 -10.26 -29.77 3.07
CA ILE A 21 -9.04 -29.65 3.89
C ILE A 21 -7.91 -28.96 3.11
N LEU A 22 -7.92 -29.07 1.77
CA LEU A 22 -6.92 -28.50 0.86
C LEU A 22 -7.30 -27.13 0.28
N PHE A 23 -8.32 -26.44 0.80
CA PHE A 23 -8.47 -24.99 0.63
C PHE A 23 -7.86 -24.27 1.84
N PRO A 24 -6.52 -24.20 1.96
CA PRO A 24 -5.91 -23.50 3.06
C PRO A 24 -6.27 -22.03 2.91
N SER A 25 -6.74 -21.45 3.99
CA SER A 25 -6.48 -20.04 4.15
C SER A 25 -4.98 -19.82 4.10
N SER A 26 -4.56 -18.88 3.24
CA SER A 26 -3.15 -18.64 2.99
C SER A 26 -2.57 -17.89 4.19
N ILE A 27 -1.77 -18.58 4.99
CA ILE A 27 -0.98 -17.96 6.05
C ILE A 27 0.22 -17.29 5.38
N PHE A 28 0.34 -15.97 5.55
CA PHE A 28 1.44 -15.18 5.04
C PHE A 28 2.37 -14.77 6.18
N GLY A 29 3.63 -15.16 6.07
CA GLY A 29 4.74 -14.63 6.87
C GLY A 29 5.53 -13.64 6.01
N GLU A 30 5.67 -12.40 6.47
CA GLU A 30 6.45 -11.38 5.79
C GLU A 30 7.37 -10.67 6.78
N GLU A 31 8.63 -10.55 6.39
CA GLU A 31 9.61 -9.74 7.10
C GLU A 31 9.65 -8.34 6.48
N ILE A 32 9.25 -7.35 7.27
CA ILE A 32 9.22 -5.93 6.89
C ILE A 32 10.58 -5.32 7.21
N LYS A 33 11.30 -4.96 6.13
CA LYS A 33 12.54 -4.17 6.18
C LYS A 33 12.27 -2.82 5.50
N PRO A 34 12.06 -1.75 6.27
CA PRO A 34 11.74 -0.46 5.70
C PRO A 34 12.86 0.06 4.79
N ILE A 35 12.56 0.23 3.50
CA ILE A 35 13.45 0.91 2.55
C ILE A 35 12.88 2.31 2.35
N PHE A 36 13.68 3.32 2.67
CA PHE A 36 13.26 4.71 2.59
C PHE A 36 14.45 5.64 2.32
N SER A 37 14.13 6.83 1.86
CA SER A 37 15.07 7.96 1.77
C SER A 37 14.42 9.23 2.29
N PHE A 38 15.21 10.28 2.49
CA PHE A 38 14.71 11.58 2.87
C PHE A 38 14.76 12.54 1.69
N LYS A 39 13.70 13.34 1.54
CA LYS A 39 13.67 14.46 0.61
C LYS A 39 13.30 15.73 1.37
N GLU A 40 14.04 16.80 1.13
CA GLU A 40 13.67 18.11 1.65
C GLU A 40 12.56 18.73 0.78
N GLU A 41 11.45 19.11 1.41
CA GLU A 41 10.34 19.81 0.77
C GLU A 41 9.81 20.88 1.73
N TYR A 42 9.71 22.14 1.26
CA TYR A 42 9.12 23.25 2.01
C TYR A 42 9.76 23.51 3.40
N GLY A 43 11.06 23.25 3.56
CA GLY A 43 11.78 23.42 4.82
C GLY A 43 11.60 22.25 5.82
N TYR A 44 10.93 21.18 5.40
CA TYR A 44 10.72 19.96 6.18
C TYR A 44 11.38 18.74 5.51
N LEU A 45 11.50 17.65 6.27
CA LEU A 45 11.85 16.35 5.75
C LEU A 45 10.62 15.52 5.42
N LYS A 46 10.66 14.88 4.25
CA LYS A 46 9.68 13.88 3.85
C LYS A 46 10.34 12.51 3.76
N ILE A 47 9.70 11.52 4.36
CA ILE A 47 10.08 10.12 4.21
C ILE A 47 9.54 9.64 2.87
N VAL A 48 10.43 9.30 1.95
CA VAL A 48 10.09 8.75 0.64
C VAL A 48 10.17 7.23 0.75
N SER A 49 9.03 6.56 0.63
CA SER A 49 8.91 5.10 0.64
C SER A 49 7.74 4.65 -0.26
N ASP A 50 7.61 3.34 -0.46
CA ASP A 50 6.49 2.75 -1.19
C ASP A 50 5.24 2.53 -0.32
N TYR A 51 5.30 2.93 0.95
CA TYR A 51 4.23 2.72 1.91
C TYR A 51 3.18 3.83 1.85
N GLN A 52 1.98 3.50 2.33
CA GLN A 52 0.90 4.48 2.47
C GLN A 52 1.24 5.48 3.57
N LEU A 53 0.46 6.54 3.75
CA LEU A 53 0.59 7.42 4.92
C LEU A 53 -0.46 7.08 5.97
N VAL A 54 -0.10 7.28 7.25
CA VAL A 54 -1.08 7.20 8.34
C VAL A 54 -2.18 8.24 8.10
N SER A 55 -3.43 7.82 8.35
CA SER A 55 -4.60 8.67 8.20
C SER A 55 -4.80 9.58 9.42
N GLU A 56 -3.78 10.36 9.77
CA GLU A 56 -3.90 11.39 10.82
C GLU A 56 -4.51 12.69 10.27
N ARG A 57 -4.92 13.58 11.19
CA ARG A 57 -5.46 14.89 10.85
C ARG A 57 -4.39 15.84 10.28
N ALA A 58 -4.84 16.86 9.55
CA ALA A 58 -3.97 17.91 9.06
C ALA A 58 -3.13 18.52 10.19
N GLY A 59 -1.86 18.78 9.90
CA GLY A 59 -0.89 19.30 10.86
C GLY A 59 -0.13 18.26 11.67
N PHE A 60 -0.45 16.97 11.58
CA PHE A 60 0.39 15.90 12.13
C PHE A 60 1.56 15.59 11.19
N PRO A 61 2.70 15.10 11.69
CA PRO A 61 3.80 14.62 10.85
C PRO A 61 3.35 13.53 9.87
N GLN A 62 3.80 13.60 8.61
CA GLN A 62 3.58 12.53 7.63
C GLN A 62 4.47 11.33 7.95
N ILE A 63 3.86 10.25 8.43
CA ILE A 63 4.54 9.00 8.78
C ILE A 63 4.01 7.88 7.87
N PRO A 64 4.88 7.11 7.18
CA PRO A 64 4.43 6.00 6.37
C PRO A 64 3.94 4.79 7.18
N VAL A 65 2.94 4.08 6.65
CA VAL A 65 2.27 2.91 7.22
C VAL A 65 2.07 1.84 6.15
N ILE A 66 2.19 0.58 6.56
CA ILE A 66 1.86 -0.55 5.71
C ILE A 66 0.43 -0.99 6.04
N ARG A 67 -0.46 -0.95 5.05
CA ARG A 67 -1.84 -1.40 5.22
C ARG A 67 -2.09 -2.67 4.41
N LYS A 68 -2.49 -3.73 5.09
CA LYS A 68 -3.00 -4.97 4.49
C LYS A 68 -4.52 -5.00 4.68
N LEU A 69 -5.23 -5.38 3.62
CA LEU A 69 -6.69 -5.42 3.56
C LEU A 69 -7.16 -6.86 3.48
N SER A 70 -8.43 -7.10 3.85
CA SER A 70 -9.05 -8.44 3.87
C SER A 70 -8.25 -9.44 4.73
N VAL A 71 -7.66 -8.96 5.82
CA VAL A 71 -6.99 -9.81 6.80
C VAL A 71 -8.05 -10.43 7.70
N GLY A 72 -8.29 -11.74 7.58
CA GLY A 72 -9.26 -12.45 8.42
C GLY A 72 -8.74 -12.67 9.83
N LYS A 73 -7.45 -12.95 9.95
CA LYS A 73 -6.82 -13.28 11.23
C LYS A 73 -5.41 -12.73 11.31
N LEU A 74 -5.09 -12.10 12.42
CA LEU A 74 -3.72 -11.74 12.77
C LEU A 74 -3.17 -12.76 13.76
N PHE A 75 -2.03 -13.38 13.43
CA PHE A 75 -1.39 -14.34 14.32
C PHE A 75 -0.29 -13.68 15.15
N LYS A 76 0.55 -12.86 14.52
CA LYS A 76 1.72 -12.28 15.18
C LYS A 76 2.19 -11.00 14.51
N VAL A 77 2.62 -10.05 15.32
CA VAL A 77 3.47 -8.93 14.93
C VAL A 77 4.61 -8.89 15.94
N GLN A 78 5.85 -8.93 15.47
CA GLN A 78 7.02 -8.86 16.34
C GLN A 78 8.01 -7.85 15.79
N VAL A 79 8.47 -6.94 16.64
CA VAL A 79 9.61 -6.06 16.32
C VAL A 79 10.89 -6.87 16.48
N LEU A 80 11.64 -7.01 15.40
CA LEU A 80 12.93 -7.70 15.37
C LEU A 80 14.09 -6.76 15.74
N LYS A 81 14.01 -5.52 15.26
CA LYS A 81 15.02 -4.50 15.50
C LYS A 81 14.37 -3.12 15.51
N GLU A 82 14.79 -2.26 16.41
CA GLU A 82 14.43 -0.84 16.47
C GLU A 82 15.71 -0.01 16.34
N GLU A 83 15.69 0.99 15.47
CA GLU A 83 16.76 1.95 15.26
C GLU A 83 16.22 3.37 15.45
N SER A 84 16.99 4.23 16.11
CA SER A 84 16.66 5.64 16.29
C SER A 84 17.57 6.51 15.45
N ILE A 85 16.98 7.36 14.61
CA ILE A 85 17.68 8.25 13.68
C ILE A 85 17.37 9.69 14.08
N LYS A 86 18.41 10.43 14.47
CA LYS A 86 18.29 11.88 14.71
C LYS A 86 18.17 12.61 13.38
N LEU A 87 17.05 13.28 13.16
CA LEU A 87 16.79 14.09 11.97
C LEU A 87 17.32 15.51 12.17
N TYR A 88 17.85 16.08 11.09
CA TYR A 88 18.34 17.46 11.07
C TYR A 88 17.22 18.50 10.87
N LYS A 89 16.04 18.07 10.42
CA LYS A 89 14.83 18.87 10.22
C LYS A 89 13.59 18.10 10.67
N LYS A 90 12.52 18.83 10.97
CA LYS A 90 11.22 18.25 11.34
C LYS A 90 10.59 17.52 10.14
N LEU A 91 9.82 16.48 10.40
CA LEU A 91 9.03 15.82 9.36
C LEU A 91 7.93 16.75 8.83
N ILE A 92 7.58 16.64 7.56
CA ILE A 92 6.58 17.47 6.89
C ILE A 92 5.18 17.20 7.46
N PRO A 93 4.37 18.23 7.76
CA PRO A 93 3.02 18.02 8.26
C PRO A 93 2.07 17.54 7.14
N ILE A 94 0.99 16.87 7.53
CA ILE A 94 -0.12 16.53 6.65
C ILE A 94 -0.79 17.84 6.23
N PRO A 95 -0.85 18.17 4.93
CA PRO A 95 -1.48 19.40 4.47
C PRO A 95 -2.98 19.36 4.72
N LYS A 96 -3.60 20.55 4.82
CA LYS A 96 -5.06 20.63 4.84
C LYS A 96 -5.64 20.10 3.52
N PRO A 97 -6.78 19.40 3.55
CA PRO A 97 -7.48 19.04 2.32
C PRO A 97 -7.87 20.31 1.56
N VAL A 98 -7.50 20.39 0.29
CA VAL A 98 -7.83 21.52 -0.58
C VAL A 98 -9.18 21.26 -1.24
N SER A 99 -10.08 22.25 -1.22
CA SER A 99 -11.37 22.15 -1.91
C SER A 99 -11.17 22.13 -3.42
N LYS A 100 -12.05 21.42 -4.15
CA LYS A 100 -12.00 21.36 -5.63
C LYS A 100 -12.13 22.75 -6.29
N ASN A 101 -12.67 23.74 -5.58
CA ASN A 101 -12.93 25.09 -6.09
C ASN A 101 -11.81 26.09 -5.76
N GLU A 102 -10.80 25.69 -5.00
CA GLU A 102 -9.67 26.56 -4.63
C GLU A 102 -8.50 26.35 -5.60
N LYS A 103 -7.81 27.44 -5.95
CA LYS A 103 -6.53 27.33 -6.67
C LYS A 103 -5.59 26.47 -5.84
N PHE A 104 -4.99 25.44 -6.46
CA PHE A 104 -4.14 24.48 -5.76
C PHE A 104 -2.95 25.20 -5.12
N LYS A 105 -3.04 25.42 -3.80
CA LYS A 105 -1.97 25.94 -2.96
C LYS A 105 -1.84 25.00 -1.77
N ILE A 106 -0.68 24.37 -1.63
CA ILE A 106 -0.41 23.48 -0.51
C ILE A 106 -0.13 24.36 0.72
N GLU A 107 -1.04 24.34 1.68
CA GLU A 107 -0.83 24.98 2.98
C GLU A 107 -0.37 23.95 4.02
N LEU A 108 0.84 24.14 4.51
CA LEU A 108 1.44 23.35 5.57
C LEU A 108 1.30 24.10 6.89
N ASN A 109 0.36 23.66 7.72
CA ASN A 109 0.14 24.20 9.07
C ASN A 109 0.47 23.10 10.08
N SER A 110 1.64 23.15 10.71
CA SER A 110 2.02 22.21 11.77
C SER A 110 1.18 22.44 13.02
N ASP A 111 0.70 21.37 13.64
CA ASP A 111 0.07 21.44 14.96
C ASP A 111 1.18 21.58 16.01
N GLU A 112 1.33 22.77 16.59
CA GLU A 112 2.42 23.06 17.54
C GLU A 112 2.41 22.12 18.75
N ARG A 113 1.23 21.70 19.22
CA ARG A 113 1.14 20.77 20.36
C ARG A 113 1.76 19.43 20.02
N VAL A 114 1.52 18.96 18.80
CA VAL A 114 2.06 17.71 18.27
C VAL A 114 3.56 17.85 18.04
N TYR A 115 4.00 18.92 17.38
CA TYR A 115 5.41 19.14 17.04
C TYR A 115 6.31 19.51 18.22
N ASN A 116 5.73 19.78 19.39
CA ASN A 116 6.44 19.98 20.66
C ASN A 116 6.27 18.79 21.62
N SER A 117 5.57 17.73 21.20
CA SER A 117 5.41 16.52 22.00
C SER A 117 6.72 15.76 22.16
N LYS A 118 6.95 15.24 23.37
CA LYS A 118 8.05 14.33 23.73
C LYS A 118 7.69 12.86 23.52
N ASP A 119 6.41 12.58 23.28
CA ASP A 119 5.93 11.22 23.10
C ASP A 119 6.03 10.80 21.63
N LYS A 120 6.07 9.48 21.42
CA LYS A 120 5.92 8.87 20.10
C LYS A 120 4.56 9.28 19.50
N ILE A 121 4.54 9.73 18.25
CA ILE A 121 3.29 10.13 17.56
C ILE A 121 2.29 8.97 17.48
N ILE A 122 2.76 7.77 17.12
CA ILE A 122 1.89 6.61 16.93
C ILE A 122 1.85 5.75 18.19
N GLY A 123 3.03 5.45 18.77
CA GLY A 123 3.13 4.77 20.07
C GLY A 123 2.72 3.29 20.07
N LYS A 124 2.44 2.70 18.89
CA LYS A 124 2.04 1.30 18.73
C LYS A 124 2.69 0.68 17.49
N ASP A 125 2.79 -0.64 17.48
CA ASP A 125 3.44 -1.39 16.39
C ASP A 125 2.47 -1.79 15.28
N PHE A 126 1.22 -2.04 15.64
CA PHE A 126 0.16 -2.38 14.68
C PHE A 126 -1.23 -1.98 15.18
N SER A 127 -2.20 -2.02 14.28
CA SER A 127 -3.63 -1.88 14.55
C SER A 127 -4.39 -2.83 13.65
N PHE A 128 -5.28 -3.66 14.21
CA PHE A 128 -6.10 -4.59 13.44
C PHE A 128 -7.58 -4.34 13.74
N LYS A 129 -8.33 -3.85 12.75
CA LYS A 129 -9.75 -3.53 12.90
C LYS A 129 -10.49 -3.75 11.58
N ASN A 130 -11.63 -4.43 11.64
CA ASN A 130 -12.53 -4.65 10.49
C ASN A 130 -11.81 -5.19 9.24
N GLY A 131 -10.97 -6.21 9.41
CA GLY A 131 -10.23 -6.81 8.30
C GLY A 131 -9.09 -5.97 7.73
N VAL A 132 -8.76 -4.83 8.36
CA VAL A 132 -7.64 -3.96 7.99
C VAL A 132 -6.55 -4.08 9.04
N LEU A 133 -5.37 -4.53 8.61
CA LEU A 133 -4.15 -4.57 9.40
C LEU A 133 -3.26 -3.40 8.99
N GLU A 134 -3.04 -2.47 9.90
CA GLU A 134 -2.03 -1.42 9.78
C GLU A 134 -0.80 -1.81 10.59
N ILE A 135 0.37 -1.73 9.96
CA ILE A 135 1.67 -2.00 10.57
C ILE A 135 2.46 -0.70 10.50
N TYR A 136 3.05 -0.30 11.63
CA TYR A 136 3.73 0.99 11.79
C TYR A 136 5.25 0.77 11.87
N PRO A 137 5.95 0.66 10.72
CA PRO A 137 7.40 0.50 10.68
C PRO A 137 8.15 1.77 11.08
N PHE A 138 7.46 2.91 11.12
CA PHE A 138 8.02 4.20 11.50
C PHE A 138 7.23 4.77 12.68
N ASP A 139 7.94 5.42 13.59
CA ASP A 139 7.37 6.30 14.62
C ASP A 139 8.24 7.54 14.75
N TYR A 140 7.75 8.59 15.40
CA TYR A 140 8.45 9.88 15.46
C TYR A 140 8.27 10.54 16.81
N ILE A 141 9.35 11.10 17.35
CA ILE A 141 9.33 11.96 18.54
C ILE A 141 9.67 13.39 18.06
N PRO A 142 8.65 14.26 17.90
CA PRO A 142 8.83 15.55 17.23
C PRO A 142 9.71 16.55 17.97
N SER A 143 9.58 16.66 19.30
CA SER A 143 10.38 17.62 20.08
C SER A 143 11.88 17.34 19.98
N GLU A 144 12.23 16.07 19.78
CA GLU A 144 13.62 15.62 19.68
C GLU A 144 14.06 15.39 18.24
N ASN A 145 13.18 15.53 17.24
CA ASN A 145 13.47 15.17 15.86
C ASN A 145 14.04 13.74 15.72
N ILE A 146 13.51 12.76 16.45
CA ILE A 146 13.97 11.37 16.37
C ILE A 146 12.96 10.56 15.58
N LEU A 147 13.39 10.01 14.44
CA LEU A 147 12.66 8.97 13.71
C LEU A 147 13.03 7.61 14.27
N ILE A 148 12.03 6.82 14.62
CA ILE A 148 12.17 5.44 15.06
C ILE A 148 11.82 4.55 13.88
N VAL A 149 12.72 3.65 13.51
CA VAL A 149 12.56 2.72 12.38
C VAL A 149 12.58 1.30 12.92
N LYS A 150 11.56 0.52 12.57
CA LYS A 150 11.34 -0.83 13.06
C LYS A 150 11.42 -1.85 11.93
N ARG A 151 12.26 -2.86 12.10
CA ARG A 151 12.23 -4.10 11.32
C ARG A 151 11.29 -5.07 12.02
N MET A 152 10.34 -5.64 11.30
CA MET A 152 9.22 -6.37 11.92
C MET A 152 8.94 -7.67 11.18
N ASP A 153 8.56 -8.71 11.91
CA ASP A 153 7.96 -9.91 11.35
C ASP A 153 6.45 -9.88 11.58
N VAL A 154 5.69 -10.17 10.53
CA VAL A 154 4.22 -10.16 10.56
C VAL A 154 3.70 -11.48 10.00
N LEU A 155 2.82 -12.12 10.77
CA LEU A 155 2.14 -13.36 10.41
C LEU A 155 0.64 -13.15 10.44
N TYR A 156 -0.02 -13.31 9.30
CA TYR A 156 -1.47 -13.08 9.16
C TYR A 156 -2.10 -14.01 8.13
N GLU A 157 -3.42 -14.09 8.19
CA GLU A 157 -4.29 -14.84 7.29
C GLU A 157 -5.15 -13.85 6.51
N THR A 158 -5.23 -14.00 5.20
CA THR A 158 -6.19 -13.23 4.39
C THR A 158 -7.44 -14.05 4.13
N GLU A 159 -8.61 -13.43 4.25
CA GLU A 159 -9.86 -13.98 3.74
C GLU A 159 -9.88 -13.95 2.21
N LYS A 160 -10.91 -14.57 1.61
CA LYS A 160 -11.16 -14.44 0.17
C LYS A 160 -11.14 -12.96 -0.20
N TYR A 161 -10.32 -12.66 -1.19
CA TYR A 161 -10.03 -11.30 -1.62
C TYR A 161 -11.31 -10.53 -1.97
N ASP A 162 -11.67 -9.56 -1.13
CA ASP A 162 -12.76 -8.65 -1.44
C ASP A 162 -12.26 -7.56 -2.39
N LYS A 163 -12.63 -7.69 -3.67
CA LYS A 163 -12.30 -6.73 -4.72
C LYS A 163 -12.79 -5.31 -4.39
N SER A 164 -13.84 -5.16 -3.60
CA SER A 164 -14.41 -3.85 -3.26
C SER A 164 -13.52 -3.00 -2.35
N LEU A 165 -12.64 -3.64 -1.57
CA LEU A 165 -11.70 -2.96 -0.67
C LEU A 165 -10.38 -2.63 -1.35
N ASN A 166 -10.13 -3.16 -2.55
CA ASN A 166 -8.83 -3.04 -3.19
C ASN A 166 -8.52 -1.59 -3.58
N ARG A 167 -7.47 -1.02 -2.97
CA ARG A 167 -6.98 0.32 -3.30
C ARG A 167 -5.73 0.32 -4.18
N LYS A 168 -5.43 -0.80 -4.86
CA LYS A 168 -4.35 -0.87 -5.84
C LYS A 168 -4.74 -0.16 -7.12
N VAL A 169 -3.80 0.63 -7.65
CA VAL A 169 -3.97 1.40 -8.89
C VAL A 169 -2.84 1.00 -9.83
N LEU A 170 -3.15 0.52 -11.02
CA LEU A 170 -2.15 0.32 -12.07
C LEU A 170 -2.07 1.61 -12.90
N ILE A 171 -0.88 2.16 -13.04
CA ILE A 171 -0.63 3.37 -13.81
C ILE A 171 0.38 3.04 -14.89
N ILE A 172 -0.07 3.05 -16.15
CA ILE A 172 0.79 2.90 -17.32
C ILE A 172 1.06 4.29 -17.88
N PHE A 173 2.33 4.63 -18.07
CA PHE A 173 2.72 5.98 -18.48
C PHE A 173 3.78 5.96 -19.59
N ASP A 174 3.76 6.99 -20.43
CA ASP A 174 4.83 7.25 -21.39
C ASP A 174 6.05 7.91 -20.69
N SER A 175 7.26 7.64 -21.18
CA SER A 175 8.51 8.07 -20.55
C SER A 175 8.61 9.58 -20.34
N ILE A 176 7.92 10.38 -21.17
CA ILE A 176 7.83 11.84 -21.03
C ILE A 176 7.28 12.28 -19.67
N PHE A 177 6.42 11.47 -19.04
CA PHE A 177 5.81 11.77 -17.73
C PHE A 177 6.63 11.25 -16.54
N ARG A 178 7.82 10.68 -16.76
CA ARG A 178 8.59 10.03 -15.69
C ARG A 178 8.82 10.96 -14.49
N THR A 179 9.08 12.24 -14.71
CA THR A 179 9.25 13.24 -13.62
C THR A 179 7.96 13.49 -12.84
N ASP A 180 6.81 13.51 -13.53
CA ASP A 180 5.51 13.81 -12.92
C ASP A 180 4.93 12.62 -12.14
N THR A 181 5.35 11.39 -12.47
CA THR A 181 4.91 10.18 -11.76
C THR A 181 5.22 10.21 -10.27
N LEU A 182 6.30 10.91 -9.84
CA LEU A 182 6.65 11.02 -8.42
C LEU A 182 5.60 11.82 -7.63
N SER A 183 5.15 12.94 -8.19
CA SER A 183 4.09 13.77 -7.59
C SER A 183 2.77 13.01 -7.54
N LEU A 184 2.45 12.29 -8.61
CA LEU A 184 1.23 11.47 -8.68
C LEU A 184 1.28 10.27 -7.72
N LYS A 185 2.43 9.64 -7.55
CA LYS A 185 2.64 8.56 -6.57
C LYS A 185 2.30 9.04 -5.17
N ASN A 186 2.85 10.19 -4.78
CA ASN A 186 2.57 10.81 -3.49
C ASN A 186 1.07 11.12 -3.33
N PHE A 187 0.41 11.64 -4.35
CA PHE A 187 -1.02 11.93 -4.33
C PHE A 187 -1.87 10.69 -3.97
N TYR A 188 -1.55 9.54 -4.55
CA TYR A 188 -2.24 8.27 -4.28
C TYR A 188 -1.88 7.69 -2.90
N LEU A 189 -0.60 7.71 -2.52
CA LEU A 189 -0.15 7.20 -1.22
C LEU A 189 -0.77 7.97 -0.03
N VAL A 190 -0.85 9.31 -0.13
CA VAL A 190 -1.50 10.17 0.88
C VAL A 190 -2.99 9.80 1.06
N ARG A 191 -3.64 9.32 0.00
CA ARG A 191 -5.06 8.88 0.03
C ARG A 191 -5.23 7.41 0.41
N GLY A 192 -4.13 6.72 0.74
CA GLY A 192 -4.14 5.31 1.10
C GLY A 192 -4.38 4.37 -0.08
N TYR A 193 -4.01 4.77 -1.30
CA TYR A 193 -3.94 3.88 -2.46
C TYR A 193 -2.54 3.24 -2.57
N GLN A 194 -2.43 2.16 -3.33
CA GLN A 194 -1.18 1.46 -3.63
C GLN A 194 -0.91 1.53 -5.14
N PRO A 195 -0.30 2.62 -5.63
CA PRO A 195 -0.06 2.78 -7.05
C PRO A 195 1.15 1.95 -7.53
N LYS A 196 0.97 1.18 -8.61
CA LYS A 196 2.04 0.53 -9.37
C LYS A 196 2.25 1.30 -10.66
N PHE A 197 3.44 1.85 -10.84
CA PHE A 197 3.82 2.60 -12.05
C PHE A 197 4.58 1.68 -13.00
N VAL A 198 4.15 1.63 -14.24
CA VAL A 198 4.80 0.84 -15.30
C VAL A 198 4.97 1.72 -16.52
N GLU A 199 6.21 1.87 -16.97
CA GLU A 199 6.49 2.62 -18.19
C GLU A 199 6.09 1.79 -19.41
N LYS A 200 5.46 2.43 -20.40
CA LYS A 200 5.01 1.78 -21.64
C LYS A 200 6.13 1.04 -22.36
N SER A 201 7.33 1.61 -22.37
CA SER A 201 8.54 1.02 -22.97
C SER A 201 8.87 -0.37 -22.43
N ASN A 202 8.45 -0.69 -21.20
CA ASN A 202 8.64 -2.00 -20.57
C ASN A 202 7.54 -3.02 -20.90
N ILE A 203 6.46 -2.58 -21.56
CA ILE A 203 5.30 -3.41 -21.91
C ILE A 203 5.36 -3.76 -23.40
N GLY A 204 5.48 -2.74 -24.25
CA GLY A 204 5.38 -2.85 -25.70
C GLY A 204 4.86 -1.57 -26.34
N THR A 205 4.79 -1.53 -27.66
CA THR A 205 4.38 -0.35 -28.42
C THR A 205 2.97 -0.45 -28.99
N THR A 206 2.32 -1.62 -28.93
CA THR A 206 1.01 -1.84 -29.54
C THR A 206 -0.14 -1.86 -28.52
N SER A 207 -1.36 -1.61 -29.02
CA SER A 207 -2.62 -1.75 -28.27
C SER A 207 -2.77 -3.15 -27.67
N THR A 208 -2.35 -4.17 -28.41
CA THR A 208 -2.43 -5.58 -28.03
C THR A 208 -1.48 -5.90 -26.88
N ASP A 209 -0.23 -5.40 -26.93
CA ASP A 209 0.75 -5.59 -25.85
C ASP A 209 0.23 -5.02 -24.53
N ILE A 210 -0.29 -3.79 -24.58
CA ILE A 210 -0.83 -3.10 -23.41
C ILE A 210 -2.03 -3.88 -22.85
N LYS A 211 -2.96 -4.33 -23.70
CA LYS A 211 -4.14 -5.10 -23.28
C LYS A 211 -3.75 -6.45 -22.64
N ASN A 212 -2.78 -7.14 -23.23
CA ASN A 212 -2.31 -8.42 -22.69
C ASN A 212 -1.59 -8.25 -21.36
N PHE A 213 -0.77 -7.20 -21.24
CA PHE A 213 -0.12 -6.84 -19.98
C PHE A 213 -1.14 -6.54 -18.88
N ILE A 214 -2.14 -5.69 -19.14
CA ILE A 214 -3.19 -5.36 -18.18
C ILE A 214 -3.92 -6.62 -17.70
N LYS A 215 -4.27 -7.54 -18.61
CA LYS A 215 -4.92 -8.82 -18.27
C LYS A 215 -4.04 -9.71 -17.40
N SER A 216 -2.77 -9.84 -17.76
CA SER A 216 -1.79 -10.65 -17.02
C SER A 216 -1.57 -10.09 -15.61
N GLU A 217 -1.37 -8.77 -15.52
CA GLU A 217 -1.18 -8.08 -14.24
C GLU A 217 -2.42 -8.20 -13.36
N TYR A 218 -3.63 -8.02 -13.91
CA TYR A 218 -4.87 -8.14 -13.14
C TYR A 218 -5.09 -9.56 -12.61
N SER A 219 -4.71 -10.57 -13.39
CA SER A 219 -4.84 -11.98 -12.99
C SER A 219 -3.89 -12.34 -11.85
N SER A 220 -2.68 -11.78 -11.86
CA SER A 220 -1.63 -12.08 -10.86
C SER A 220 -1.73 -11.18 -9.63
N ASN A 221 -2.00 -9.89 -9.84
CA ASN A 221 -2.09 -8.84 -8.82
C ASN A 221 -3.33 -7.96 -9.10
N PRO A 222 -4.53 -8.38 -8.66
CA PRO A 222 -5.74 -7.62 -8.92
C PRO A 222 -5.63 -6.15 -8.47
N PHE A 223 -6.02 -5.21 -9.35
CA PHE A 223 -6.09 -3.77 -9.09
C PHE A 223 -7.51 -3.25 -9.34
N SER A 224 -7.89 -2.13 -8.73
CA SER A 224 -9.26 -1.59 -8.86
C SER A 224 -9.37 -0.47 -9.87
N PHE A 225 -8.27 0.22 -10.14
CA PHE A 225 -8.22 1.33 -11.05
C PHE A 225 -7.06 1.16 -12.01
N LEU A 226 -7.31 1.46 -13.28
CA LEU A 226 -6.30 1.59 -14.32
C LEU A 226 -6.25 3.05 -14.75
N LEU A 227 -5.06 3.63 -14.77
CA LEU A 227 -4.81 4.95 -15.31
C LEU A 227 -3.79 4.86 -16.44
N LEU A 228 -4.14 5.41 -17.58
CA LEU A 228 -3.29 5.49 -18.76
C LEU A 228 -2.86 6.95 -18.94
N LEU A 229 -1.57 7.22 -18.75
CA LEU A 229 -0.99 8.56 -18.78
C LEU A 229 -0.28 8.80 -20.12
N GLY A 230 -1.05 9.30 -21.08
CA GLY A 230 -0.59 9.65 -22.41
C GLY A 230 -1.78 9.92 -23.33
N ASN A 231 -1.51 10.55 -24.47
CA ASN A 231 -2.49 10.63 -25.54
C ASN A 231 -2.54 9.29 -26.32
N SER A 232 -3.47 9.17 -27.27
CA SER A 232 -3.64 7.95 -28.09
C SER A 232 -2.42 7.60 -28.94
N SER A 233 -1.59 8.58 -29.31
CA SER A 233 -0.32 8.32 -30.02
C SER A 233 0.78 7.78 -29.10
N MET A 234 0.73 8.13 -27.81
CA MET A 234 1.69 7.66 -26.80
C MET A 234 1.28 6.28 -26.28
N ILE A 235 0.05 6.14 -25.82
CA ILE A 235 -0.53 4.89 -25.31
C ILE A 235 -1.65 4.47 -26.27
N PRO A 236 -1.35 3.66 -27.30
CA PRO A 236 -2.36 3.24 -28.25
C PRO A 236 -3.38 2.32 -27.59
N LEU A 237 -4.65 2.65 -27.78
CA LEU A 237 -5.78 1.87 -27.33
C LEU A 237 -6.73 1.65 -28.50
N GLU A 238 -7.09 0.41 -28.72
CA GLU A 238 -8.24 0.07 -29.55
C GLU A 238 -9.48 0.09 -28.66
N TYR A 239 -10.38 1.02 -28.95
CA TYR A 239 -11.75 0.94 -28.44
C TYR A 239 -12.45 -0.15 -29.24
N GLY A 240 -12.64 -1.31 -28.60
CA GLY A 240 -13.49 -2.38 -29.13
C GLY A 240 -14.97 -2.04 -28.94
#